data_AF-A0A6A5KRB6-F1
#
_entry.id   AF-A0A6A5KRB6-F1
#
_cell.length_a   1.000
_cell.length_b   1.000
_cell.length_c   1.000
_cell.angle_alpha   90.00
_cell.angle_beta   90.00
_cell.angle_gamma   90.00
#
_symmetry.space_group_name_H-M   'P 1'
#
loop_
_entity.id
_entity.type
_entity.pdbx_description
1 polymer ?
#
loop_
_entity_poly.entity_id
_entity_poly.type
_entity_poly.pdbx_seq_one_letter_code
_entity_poly.pdbx_strand_id
1 'polypeptide(L)'
;MYYTSTTLAVLFSIIVTNATARVVPTQHTAAPSPQLKEKCTFTLHHKQVLHSNYIQLNTLTDHTNDLTIDVSHLRPATERNSYAKISATRVFAVEGLLYNTNLTIRATDGADVVRFESAGLEWTTERGGEEEGAWCQVGEWVAGGKGNRVSNMCLFFMSKGDFLLI
;
A
#
# COMPACT_ATOMS: atom_id res chain seq x y z
N MET A 1 -58.83 -34.63 -10.04
CA MET A 1 -57.78 -33.93 -10.82
C MET A 1 -58.38 -32.60 -11.23
N TYR A 2 -57.90 -31.41 -10.85
CA TYR A 2 -56.51 -30.93 -10.71
C TYR A 2 -56.41 -29.90 -9.56
N TYR A 3 -55.29 -29.91 -8.82
CA TYR A 3 -54.88 -28.82 -7.93
C TYR A 3 -53.93 -27.89 -8.71
N THR A 4 -54.26 -26.61 -8.83
CA THR A 4 -53.34 -25.59 -9.36
C THR A 4 -52.56 -24.98 -8.21
N SER A 5 -51.27 -25.26 -8.16
CA SER A 5 -50.33 -24.74 -7.17
C SER A 5 -49.77 -23.39 -7.63
N THR A 6 -49.95 -22.36 -6.80
CA THR A 6 -49.40 -21.02 -6.96
C THR A 6 -47.97 -20.99 -6.40
N THR A 7 -46.97 -20.67 -7.22
CA THR A 7 -45.60 -20.42 -6.77
C THR A 7 -45.26 -18.93 -6.90
N LEU A 8 -45.08 -18.27 -5.75
CA LEU A 8 -44.51 -16.94 -5.63
C LEU A 8 -42.98 -17.06 -5.56
N ALA A 9 -42.29 -16.53 -6.57
CA ALA A 9 -40.83 -16.42 -6.55
C ALA A 9 -40.42 -15.21 -5.70
N VAL A 10 -39.76 -15.45 -4.58
CA VAL A 10 -39.16 -14.41 -3.73
C VAL A 10 -37.75 -14.12 -4.25
N LEU A 11 -37.55 -12.95 -4.83
CA LEU A 11 -36.25 -12.42 -5.22
C LEU A 11 -35.50 -11.91 -3.97
N PHE A 12 -34.50 -12.66 -3.51
CA PHE A 12 -33.54 -12.17 -2.52
C PHE A 12 -32.45 -11.35 -3.21
N SER A 13 -32.53 -10.03 -3.11
CA SER A 13 -31.43 -9.12 -3.48
C SER A 13 -30.37 -9.15 -2.37
N ILE A 14 -29.24 -9.81 -2.62
CA ILE A 14 -28.08 -9.80 -1.72
C ILE A 14 -27.39 -8.44 -1.88
N ILE A 15 -27.58 -7.54 -0.91
CA ILE A 15 -26.80 -6.31 -0.80
C ILE A 15 -25.39 -6.72 -0.35
N VAL A 16 -24.43 -6.72 -1.28
CA VAL A 16 -23.01 -6.89 -0.95
C VAL A 16 -22.51 -5.55 -0.40
N THR A 17 -22.56 -5.38 0.92
CA THR A 17 -21.82 -4.32 1.60
C THR A 17 -20.33 -4.68 1.56
N ASN A 18 -19.56 -4.05 0.68
CA ASN A 18 -18.10 -4.08 0.76
C ASN A 18 -17.70 -3.45 2.09
N ALA A 19 -17.32 -4.29 3.06
CA ALA A 19 -16.74 -3.82 4.31
C ALA A 19 -15.40 -3.16 4.00
N THR A 20 -15.37 -1.83 3.94
CA THR A 20 -14.13 -1.06 3.93
C THR A 20 -13.51 -1.20 5.33
N ALA A 21 -12.52 -2.08 5.46
CA ALA A 21 -11.78 -2.24 6.69
C ALA A 21 -10.95 -0.97 6.94
N ARG A 22 -11.24 -0.27 8.04
CA ARG A 22 -10.44 0.87 8.51
C ARG A 22 -9.26 0.33 9.32
N VAL A 23 -8.05 0.78 9.04
CA VAL A 23 -6.86 0.39 9.81
C VAL A 23 -6.85 1.16 11.13
N VAL A 24 -6.60 0.46 12.24
CA VAL A 24 -6.42 1.06 13.57
C VAL A 24 -4.91 1.24 13.79
N PRO A 25 -4.40 2.47 13.95
CA PRO A 25 -3.00 2.70 14.25
C PRO A 25 -2.64 2.21 15.66
N THR A 26 -1.48 1.57 15.81
CA THR A 26 -0.86 1.32 17.12
C THR A 26 0.25 2.32 17.36
N GLN A 27 0.25 2.93 18.56
CA GLN A 27 1.22 3.94 18.97
C GLN A 27 2.33 3.29 19.79
N HIS A 28 3.59 3.52 19.44
CA HIS A 28 4.75 2.93 20.11
C HIS A 28 5.76 4.02 20.45
N THR A 29 5.82 4.45 21.71
CA THR A 29 6.74 5.50 22.21
C THR A 29 8.21 5.17 21.96
N ALA A 30 8.75 5.60 20.82
CA ALA A 30 10.17 5.72 20.55
C ALA A 30 10.41 7.07 19.87
N ALA A 31 11.29 7.90 20.43
CA ALA A 31 11.55 9.22 19.87
C ALA A 31 12.12 9.08 18.44
N PRO A 32 11.48 9.70 17.41
CA PRO A 32 11.94 9.58 16.04
C PRO A 32 13.30 10.26 15.85
N SER A 33 14.15 9.68 14.99
CA SER A 33 15.38 10.34 14.54
C SER A 33 15.04 11.71 13.95
N PRO A 34 15.81 12.79 14.24
CA PRO A 34 15.52 14.13 13.74
C PRO A 34 15.35 14.21 12.22
N GLN A 35 15.99 13.30 11.47
CA GLN A 35 15.92 13.23 10.00
C GLN A 35 14.61 12.63 9.46
N LEU A 36 13.85 11.93 10.31
CA LEU A 36 12.59 11.26 10.00
C LEU A 36 11.37 12.02 10.53
N LYS A 37 11.58 13.10 11.29
CA LYS A 37 10.51 13.98 11.75
C LYS A 37 9.71 14.48 10.53
N GLU A 38 8.38 14.41 10.60
CA GLU A 38 7.45 14.82 9.52
C GLU A 38 7.42 13.88 8.30
N LYS A 39 7.92 12.64 8.44
CA LYS A 39 7.96 11.65 7.35
C LYS A 39 7.19 10.39 7.69
N CYS A 40 6.69 9.74 6.65
CA CYS A 40 6.28 8.35 6.66
C CYS A 40 7.38 7.48 6.04
N THR A 41 7.59 6.31 6.63
CA THR A 41 8.51 5.30 6.11
C THR A 41 7.82 3.96 5.96
N PHE A 42 8.23 3.19 4.97
CA PHE A 42 7.82 1.81 4.81
C PHE A 42 8.92 0.99 4.16
N THR A 43 8.87 -0.33 4.37
CA THR A 43 9.70 -1.29 3.64
C THR A 43 8.85 -1.95 2.56
N LEU A 44 9.38 -2.00 1.34
CA LEU A 44 8.72 -2.65 0.22
C LEU A 44 9.56 -3.83 -0.27
N HIS A 45 9.05 -5.03 -0.11
CA HIS A 45 9.66 -6.19 -0.76
C HIS A 45 9.16 -6.26 -2.20
N HIS A 46 10.07 -6.37 -3.17
CA HIS A 46 9.74 -6.41 -4.59
C HIS A 46 10.29 -7.69 -5.23
N LYS A 47 9.46 -8.34 -6.02
CA LYS A 47 9.78 -9.61 -6.66
C LYS A 47 9.31 -9.58 -8.11
N GLN A 48 10.14 -10.05 -9.02
CA GLN A 48 9.81 -10.17 -10.42
C GLN A 48 9.81 -11.64 -10.84
N VAL A 49 8.67 -12.10 -11.37
CA VAL A 49 8.51 -13.48 -11.87
C VAL A 49 8.00 -13.41 -13.30
N LEU A 50 8.81 -13.89 -14.25
CA LEU A 50 8.46 -13.88 -15.68
C LEU A 50 7.95 -12.50 -16.14
N HIS A 51 8.74 -11.45 -15.85
CA HIS A 51 8.44 -10.04 -16.14
C HIS A 51 7.26 -9.41 -15.39
N SER A 52 6.50 -10.17 -14.59
CA SER A 52 5.45 -9.64 -13.72
C SER A 52 6.02 -9.14 -12.40
N ASN A 53 5.53 -7.99 -11.94
CA ASN A 53 5.95 -7.37 -10.69
C ASN A 53 5.03 -7.76 -9.53
N TYR A 54 5.64 -8.06 -8.38
CA TYR A 54 4.98 -8.46 -7.16
C TYR A 54 5.56 -7.68 -5.99
N ILE A 55 4.72 -7.17 -5.10
CA ILE A 55 5.16 -6.43 -3.93
C ILE A 55 4.56 -6.97 -2.64
N GLN A 56 5.24 -6.74 -1.54
CA GLN A 56 4.70 -6.92 -0.21
C GLN A 56 5.00 -5.67 0.61
N LEU A 57 3.94 -5.11 1.20
CA LEU A 57 3.95 -3.99 2.12
C LEU A 57 3.09 -4.38 3.33
N ASN A 58 3.74 -4.53 4.48
CA ASN A 58 3.06 -4.98 5.71
C ASN A 58 2.79 -3.82 6.67
N THR A 59 3.71 -2.86 6.75
CA THR A 59 3.66 -1.79 7.74
C THR A 59 4.04 -0.46 7.12
N LEU A 60 3.41 0.60 7.61
CA LEU A 60 3.77 1.98 7.35
C LEU A 60 3.94 2.69 8.69
N THR A 61 5.05 3.39 8.88
CA THR A 61 5.34 4.13 10.11
C THR A 61 5.25 5.62 9.83
N ASP A 62 4.41 6.32 10.57
CA ASP A 62 4.35 7.77 10.63
C ASP A 62 5.15 8.26 11.84
N HIS A 63 6.29 8.88 11.56
CA HIS A 63 7.19 9.41 12.59
C HIS A 63 6.69 10.74 13.19
N THR A 64 5.71 11.39 12.56
CA THR A 64 5.13 12.66 13.05
C THR A 64 4.26 12.41 14.27
N ASN A 65 3.38 11.40 14.18
CA ASN A 65 2.42 11.06 15.22
C ASN A 65 2.83 9.81 16.03
N ASP A 66 3.99 9.24 15.72
CA ASP A 66 4.52 8.03 16.37
C ASP A 66 3.58 6.81 16.19
N LEU A 67 3.06 6.66 14.98
CA LEU A 67 2.06 5.65 14.63
C LEU A 67 2.65 4.59 13.71
N THR A 68 2.34 3.33 14.00
CA THR A 68 2.56 2.23 13.06
C THR A 68 1.21 1.71 12.57
N ILE A 69 1.05 1.70 11.26
CA ILE A 69 -0.14 1.27 10.55
C ILE A 69 0.13 -0.13 10.01
N ASP A 70 -0.63 -1.12 10.48
CA ASP A 70 -0.57 -2.48 9.96
C ASP A 70 -1.38 -2.58 8.66
N VAL A 71 -0.68 -2.45 7.54
CA VAL A 71 -1.24 -2.57 6.18
C VAL A 71 -1.63 -4.02 5.87
N SER A 72 -0.99 -5.00 6.50
CA SER A 72 -1.29 -6.42 6.26
C SER A 72 -2.74 -6.77 6.64
N HIS A 73 -3.32 -6.06 7.61
CA HIS A 73 -4.71 -6.21 8.02
C HIS A 73 -5.75 -5.81 6.96
N LEU A 74 -5.34 -5.06 5.92
CA LEU A 74 -6.19 -4.76 4.77
C LEU A 74 -6.42 -5.97 3.86
N ARG A 75 -5.74 -7.08 4.13
CA ARG A 75 -5.81 -8.30 3.33
C ARG A 75 -6.49 -9.43 4.10
N PRO A 76 -7.08 -10.41 3.39
CA PRO A 76 -7.54 -11.65 4.03
C PRO A 76 -6.45 -12.27 4.90
N ALA A 77 -6.85 -12.94 5.99
CA ALA A 77 -5.90 -13.51 6.96
C ALA A 77 -4.86 -14.44 6.30
N THR A 78 -5.28 -15.19 5.26
CA THR A 78 -4.43 -16.09 4.47
C THR A 78 -3.41 -15.36 3.59
N GLU A 79 -3.57 -14.06 3.39
CA GLU A 79 -2.78 -13.24 2.46
C GLU A 79 -1.93 -12.16 3.13
N ARG A 80 -2.02 -11.97 4.46
CA ARG A 80 -1.36 -10.87 5.18
C ARG A 80 0.14 -10.73 4.89
N ASN A 81 0.84 -11.85 4.70
CA ASN A 81 2.27 -11.89 4.40
C ASN A 81 2.59 -12.37 2.98
N SER A 82 1.62 -12.25 2.07
CA SER A 82 1.78 -12.66 0.68
C SER A 82 2.24 -11.50 -0.18
N TYR A 83 2.82 -11.81 -1.34
CA TYR A 83 3.05 -10.79 -2.36
C TYR A 83 1.75 -10.54 -3.15
N ALA A 84 1.49 -9.28 -3.49
CA ALA A 84 0.43 -8.87 -4.40
C ALA A 84 1.04 -8.54 -5.76
N LYS A 85 0.42 -9.02 -6.85
CA LYS A 85 0.82 -8.63 -8.21
C LYS A 85 0.46 -7.16 -8.44
N ILE A 86 1.39 -6.40 -9.01
CA ILE A 86 1.16 -5.03 -9.47
C ILE A 86 1.50 -4.87 -10.94
N SER A 87 0.77 -4.00 -11.63
CA SER A 87 0.98 -3.63 -13.03
C SER A 87 0.35 -2.25 -13.30
N ALA A 88 0.37 -1.79 -14.55
CA ALA A 88 -0.22 -0.51 -14.93
C ALA A 88 -1.74 -0.46 -14.66
N THR A 89 -2.39 -1.62 -14.74
CA THR A 89 -3.83 -1.80 -14.52
C THR A 89 -4.16 -2.43 -13.16
N ARG A 90 -3.17 -3.00 -12.46
CA ARG A 90 -3.34 -3.60 -11.14
C ARG A 90 -2.56 -2.80 -10.10
N VAL A 91 -3.26 -1.84 -9.52
CA VAL A 91 -2.73 -0.89 -8.55
C VAL A 91 -2.82 -1.46 -7.14
N PHE A 92 -1.78 -1.26 -6.33
CA PHE A 92 -1.85 -1.49 -4.90
C PHE A 92 -2.04 -0.14 -4.20
N ALA A 93 -3.08 -0.01 -3.39
CA ALA A 93 -3.39 1.23 -2.68
C ALA A 93 -3.54 0.98 -1.19
N VAL A 94 -2.94 1.84 -0.37
CA VAL A 94 -3.23 1.98 1.05
C VAL A 94 -4.07 3.24 1.19
N GLU A 95 -5.36 3.06 1.44
CA GLU A 95 -6.33 4.14 1.50
C GLU A 95 -6.55 4.61 2.93
N GLY A 96 -6.99 5.87 3.08
CA GLY A 96 -7.39 6.41 4.38
C GLY A 96 -6.22 6.55 5.34
N LEU A 97 -5.04 6.88 4.83
CA LEU A 97 -3.94 7.35 5.67
C LEU A 97 -4.32 8.70 6.29
N LEU A 98 -3.49 9.18 7.21
CA LEU A 98 -3.72 10.46 7.88
C LEU A 98 -3.91 11.60 6.87
N TYR A 99 -4.77 12.55 7.23
CA TYR A 99 -5.23 13.62 6.34
C TYR A 99 -5.97 13.13 5.09
N ASN A 100 -6.55 11.93 5.16
CA ASN A 100 -7.28 11.30 4.05
C ASN A 100 -6.41 11.14 2.79
N THR A 101 -5.11 10.95 2.99
CA THR A 101 -4.16 10.69 1.92
C THR A 101 -4.15 9.19 1.59
N ASN A 102 -3.70 8.86 0.39
CA ASN A 102 -3.56 7.50 -0.08
C ASN A 102 -2.13 7.28 -0.57
N LEU A 103 -1.55 6.12 -0.25
CA LEU A 103 -0.32 5.66 -0.89
C LEU A 103 -0.69 4.73 -2.04
N THR A 104 -0.33 5.12 -3.26
CA THR A 104 -0.57 4.33 -4.47
C THR A 104 0.74 3.77 -4.99
N ILE A 105 0.75 2.49 -5.36
CA ILE A 105 1.92 1.77 -5.86
C ILE A 105 1.58 1.06 -7.16
N ARG A 106 2.37 1.30 -8.19
CA ARG A 106 2.18 0.74 -9.55
C ARG A 106 3.51 0.30 -10.14
N ALA A 107 3.44 -0.59 -11.13
CA ALA A 107 4.60 -1.00 -11.91
C ALA A 107 4.20 -1.17 -13.37
N THR A 108 5.18 -1.22 -14.27
CA THR A 108 4.96 -1.59 -15.66
C THR A 108 5.46 -3.01 -15.87
N ASP A 109 4.65 -3.87 -16.49
CA ASP A 109 5.09 -5.23 -16.81
C ASP A 109 6.30 -5.17 -17.76
N GLY A 110 7.34 -5.96 -17.47
CA GLY A 110 8.61 -5.90 -18.22
C GLY A 110 9.60 -4.85 -17.74
N ALA A 111 9.18 -3.87 -16.94
CA ALA A 111 10.08 -2.95 -16.24
C ALA A 111 10.37 -3.44 -14.82
N ASP A 112 11.55 -3.09 -14.30
CA ASP A 112 11.96 -3.39 -12.91
C ASP A 112 11.69 -2.20 -11.96
N VAL A 113 11.00 -1.17 -12.47
CA VAL A 113 10.68 0.07 -11.78
C VAL A 113 9.29 -0.01 -11.14
N VAL A 114 9.24 0.38 -9.87
CA VAL A 114 7.99 0.63 -9.14
C VAL A 114 7.83 2.14 -8.95
N ARG A 115 6.62 2.63 -9.23
CA ARG A 115 6.20 4.03 -9.09
C ARG A 115 5.30 4.15 -7.87
N PHE A 116 5.51 5.21 -7.12
CA PHE A 116 4.78 5.56 -5.92
C PHE A 116 4.14 6.93 -6.09
N GLU A 117 2.98 7.10 -5.48
CA GLU A 117 2.26 8.37 -5.47
C GLU A 117 1.58 8.55 -4.10
N SER A 118 1.72 9.73 -3.51
CA SER A 118 1.05 10.11 -2.26
C SER A 118 0.99 11.63 -2.14
N ALA A 119 -0.18 12.17 -1.81
CA ALA A 119 -0.38 13.61 -1.59
C ALA A 119 0.16 14.52 -2.71
N GLY A 120 0.07 14.07 -3.97
CA GLY A 120 0.59 14.80 -5.13
C GLY A 120 2.10 14.68 -5.36
N LEU A 121 2.82 14.02 -4.45
CA LEU A 121 4.21 13.61 -4.65
C LEU A 121 4.24 12.31 -5.44
N GLU A 122 5.21 12.21 -6.34
CA GLU A 122 5.44 11.02 -7.13
C GLU A 122 6.94 10.70 -7.14
N TRP A 123 7.27 9.44 -6.92
CA TRP A 123 8.67 8.99 -6.93
C TRP A 123 8.76 7.54 -7.40
N THR A 124 9.96 7.06 -7.67
CA THR A 124 10.16 5.70 -8.18
C THR A 124 11.29 4.97 -7.45
N THR A 125 11.44 3.67 -7.75
CA THR A 125 12.60 2.88 -7.36
C THR A 125 13.84 3.09 -8.24
N GLU A 126 13.71 3.83 -9.36
CA GLU A 126 14.90 4.27 -10.09
C GLU A 126 15.62 5.31 -9.25
N ARG A 127 16.95 5.36 -9.40
CA ARG A 127 17.83 6.24 -8.63
C ARG A 127 17.62 7.70 -9.08
N GLY A 128 16.50 8.29 -8.69
CA GLY A 128 16.21 9.72 -8.81
C GLY A 128 16.58 10.43 -7.51
N GLY A 129 17.09 11.67 -7.62
CA GLY A 129 17.60 12.44 -6.48
C GLY A 129 16.58 12.65 -5.37
N GLU A 130 17.04 13.19 -4.23
CA GLU A 130 16.14 13.76 -3.21
C GLU A 130 15.29 14.86 -3.87
N GLU A 131 14.20 14.50 -4.54
CA GLU A 131 13.12 15.44 -4.76
C GLU A 131 12.55 15.74 -3.38
N GLU A 132 12.30 17.03 -3.12
CA GLU A 132 12.03 17.70 -1.83
C GLU A 132 10.79 17.16 -1.08
N GLY A 133 10.70 15.85 -0.83
CA GLY A 133 9.40 15.24 -0.57
C GLY A 133 9.37 13.73 -0.49
N ALA A 134 10.12 12.98 -1.29
CA ALA A 134 10.02 11.52 -1.27
C ALA A 134 11.19 10.84 -1.97
N TRP A 135 11.61 9.68 -1.44
CA TRP A 135 12.65 8.87 -2.07
C TRP A 135 12.62 7.42 -1.58
N CYS A 136 13.22 6.51 -2.35
CA CYS A 136 13.40 5.12 -1.96
C CYS A 136 14.88 4.72 -1.97
N GLN A 137 15.35 4.17 -0.84
CA GLN A 137 16.57 3.39 -0.78
C GLN A 137 16.29 1.97 -1.28
N VAL A 138 16.76 1.70 -2.48
CA VAL A 138 16.47 0.43 -3.14
C VAL A 138 17.73 -0.44 -3.15
N GLY A 139 17.63 -1.67 -2.62
CA GLY A 139 18.74 -2.62 -2.56
C GLY A 139 19.11 -3.16 -3.95
N GLU A 140 20.08 -4.08 -4.01
CA GLU A 140 20.45 -4.75 -5.26
C GLU A 140 19.52 -5.94 -5.58
N TRP A 141 19.43 -6.29 -6.87
CA TRP A 141 18.76 -7.53 -7.30
C TRP A 141 19.61 -8.74 -6.87
N VAL A 142 19.01 -9.71 -6.17
CA VAL A 142 19.70 -10.96 -5.84
C VAL A 142 19.76 -11.83 -7.11
N ALA A 143 20.98 -12.05 -7.62
CA ALA A 143 21.21 -12.84 -8.83
C ALA A 143 20.98 -14.35 -8.57
N GLY A 144 20.03 -14.95 -9.30
CA GLY A 144 19.70 -16.38 -9.15
C GLY A 144 18.61 -16.93 -10.08
N GLY A 145 18.32 -16.26 -11.20
CA GLY A 145 17.43 -16.78 -12.26
C GLY A 145 15.92 -16.47 -12.11
N LYS A 146 15.48 -15.84 -11.02
CA LYS A 146 14.15 -15.24 -10.85
C LYS A 146 14.33 -13.99 -9.98
N GLY A 147 14.38 -12.81 -10.59
CA GLY A 147 14.79 -11.56 -9.92
C GLY A 147 13.98 -11.28 -8.65
N ASN A 148 14.65 -11.24 -7.50
CA ASN A 148 14.08 -10.72 -6.26
C ASN A 148 14.89 -9.48 -5.86
N ARG A 149 14.24 -8.39 -5.46
CA ARG A 149 14.87 -7.17 -4.95
C ARG A 149 14.16 -6.71 -3.69
N VAL A 150 14.90 -6.55 -2.60
CA VAL A 150 14.33 -5.89 -1.43
C VAL A 150 14.58 -4.40 -1.56
N SER A 151 13.51 -3.59 -1.54
CA SER A 151 13.63 -2.14 -1.36
C SER A 151 13.65 -1.91 0.14
N ASN A 152 14.85 -1.76 0.69
CA ASN A 152 15.04 -1.79 2.14
C ASN A 152 14.32 -0.65 2.85
N MET A 153 14.13 0.51 2.22
CA MET A 153 13.43 1.65 2.83
C MET A 153 12.90 2.64 1.79
N CYS A 154 11.58 2.89 1.77
CA CYS A 154 10.98 4.01 1.06
C CYS A 154 10.46 5.03 2.06
N LEU A 155 10.58 6.31 1.72
CA LEU A 155 10.06 7.39 2.55
C LEU A 155 9.39 8.47 1.71
N PHE A 156 8.42 9.12 2.32
CA PHE A 156 7.78 10.32 1.79
C PHE A 156 7.40 11.23 2.94
N PHE A 157 7.46 12.54 2.69
CA PHE A 157 6.90 13.54 3.56
C PHE A 157 5.39 13.37 3.55
N MET A 158 4.79 13.37 4.73
CA MET A 158 3.39 13.72 4.80
C MET A 158 3.34 15.23 4.63
N SER A 159 2.66 15.72 3.59
CA SER A 159 2.41 17.15 3.48
C SER A 159 1.85 17.65 4.81
N LYS A 160 2.47 18.68 5.38
CA LYS A 160 1.84 19.49 6.43
C LYS A 160 0.53 19.99 5.84
N GLY A 161 -0.56 19.27 6.10
CA GLY A 161 -1.89 19.83 5.96
C GLY A 161 -1.97 20.93 6.99
N ASP A 162 -2.00 22.18 6.52
CA ASP A 162 -2.36 23.32 7.35
C ASP A 162 -3.62 22.96 8.15
N PHE A 163 -3.56 23.33 9.43
CA PHE A 163 -4.66 23.22 10.38
C PHE A 163 -6.02 23.50 9.73
N LEU A 164 -6.95 22.55 9.86
CA LEU A 164 -8.30 22.88 10.28
C LEU A 164 -8.90 21.68 11.02
N LEU A 165 -9.03 21.83 12.34
CA LEU A 165 -10.02 21.09 13.12
C LEU A 165 -11.40 21.45 12.55
N ILE A 166 -12.17 20.43 12.15
CA ILE A 166 -13.63 20.49 12.16
C ILE A 166 -14.10 19.38 13.08
#